data_AF-A0A1B9GEW7-F1
#
_entry.id   AF-A0A1B9GEW7-F1
#
_cell.length_a   1.000
_cell.length_b   1.000
_cell.length_c   1.000
_cell.angle_alpha   90.00
_cell.angle_beta   90.00
_cell.angle_gamma   90.00
#
_symmetry.space_group_name_H-M   'P 1'
#
loop_
_entity.id
_entity.type
_entity.pdbx_description
1 polymer ?
#
loop_
_entity_poly.entity_id
_entity_poly.type
_entity_poly.pdbx_seq_one_letter_code
_entity_poly.pdbx_strand_id
1 'polypeptide(L)'
;MIFGYSFILFIAISLSVLPSDILATHRFPISPRAPSPGGKPLLKQTTRAQIIARSKRPARRARASPVAPPDPVYGPGVSYGLYYSGSGMIETDGVHYAPTLDVAITIVPHCNNQANRPPVTIQFSGDTPQNTAIQQCANQAASLSGTYYSFQIYYDETPSGGGDAAWVCTSYYNGNTDTSYFNVQRTTASPVYGYSFNGDA
;
A
#
# COMPACT_ATOMS: atom_id res chain seq x y z
N MET A 1 -46.98 -46.88 13.08
CA MET A 1 -47.78 -46.51 14.28
C MET A 1 -46.87 -45.66 15.15
N ILE A 2 -47.04 -44.36 15.39
CA ILE A 2 -48.19 -43.44 15.43
C ILE A 2 -47.69 -42.01 15.08
N PHE A 3 -48.62 -41.22 14.54
CA PHE A 3 -48.56 -39.82 14.11
C PHE A 3 -48.24 -38.78 15.22
N GLY A 4 -47.80 -37.58 14.79
CA GLY A 4 -48.08 -36.32 15.49
C GLY A 4 -47.25 -35.14 14.94
N TYR A 5 -47.79 -34.28 14.07
CA TYR A 5 -48.32 -32.91 14.36
C TYR A 5 -47.26 -31.96 14.96
N SER A 6 -47.09 -30.69 14.60
CA SER A 6 -47.78 -29.74 13.73
C SER A 6 -46.88 -28.51 13.55
N PHE A 7 -47.02 -27.85 12.40
CA PHE A 7 -46.94 -26.40 12.14
C PHE A 7 -46.65 -25.45 13.34
N ILE A 8 -45.79 -24.46 13.13
CA ILE A 8 -46.16 -23.02 13.04
C ILE A 8 -44.96 -22.16 12.58
N LEU A 9 -45.23 -21.43 11.50
CA LEU A 9 -44.49 -20.30 10.92
C LEU A 9 -44.68 -19.06 11.82
N PHE A 10 -43.61 -18.37 12.22
CA PHE A 10 -43.70 -16.99 12.69
C PHE A 10 -42.72 -16.10 11.92
N ILE A 11 -43.28 -15.38 10.95
CA ILE A 11 -42.71 -14.18 10.35
C ILE A 11 -42.94 -13.05 11.35
N ALA A 12 -41.87 -12.40 11.81
CA ALA A 12 -41.96 -11.15 12.54
C ALA A 12 -41.26 -10.05 11.73
N ILE A 13 -42.06 -9.34 10.94
CA ILE A 13 -41.73 -8.06 10.33
C ILE A 13 -41.97 -7.00 11.42
N SER A 14 -40.90 -6.37 11.89
CA SER A 14 -40.99 -5.20 12.77
C SER A 14 -40.66 -3.94 11.98
N LEU A 15 -41.67 -3.36 11.34
CA LEU A 15 -41.71 -1.96 10.95
C LEU A 15 -42.10 -1.13 12.19
N SER A 16 -41.25 -0.21 12.61
CA SER A 16 -41.60 0.87 13.55
C SER A 16 -40.90 2.13 13.06
N VAL A 17 -41.58 2.94 12.23
CA VAL A 17 -42.34 4.15 12.61
C VAL A 17 -41.42 5.23 13.19
N LEU A 18 -41.07 6.17 12.30
CA LEU A 18 -40.47 7.47 12.60
C LEU A 18 -41.50 8.35 13.33
N PRO A 19 -41.14 9.03 14.43
CA PRO A 19 -41.81 10.25 14.84
C PRO A 19 -41.21 11.44 14.09
N SER A 20 -42.09 12.16 13.38
CA SER A 20 -41.86 13.49 12.82
C SER A 20 -42.38 14.52 13.82
N ASP A 21 -41.53 15.43 14.29
CA ASP A 21 -41.91 16.72 14.89
C ASP A 21 -40.71 17.67 14.71
N ILE A 22 -40.70 18.50 13.66
CA ILE A 22 -41.12 19.92 13.65
C ILE A 22 -40.44 20.76 14.74
N LEU A 23 -39.41 21.52 14.36
CA LEU A 23 -39.39 22.95 14.69
C LEU A 23 -38.58 23.75 13.66
N ALA A 24 -39.33 24.60 12.96
CA ALA A 24 -38.82 25.57 12.02
C ALA A 24 -37.90 26.59 12.70
N THR A 25 -36.64 26.64 12.29
CA THR A 25 -35.85 27.88 12.33
C THR A 25 -35.63 28.32 10.88
N HIS A 26 -36.47 29.24 10.44
CA HIS A 26 -36.35 29.94 9.17
C HIS A 26 -35.05 30.78 9.20
N ARG A 27 -33.93 30.19 8.79
CA ARG A 27 -32.76 30.95 8.34
C ARG A 27 -32.83 31.05 6.83
N PHE A 28 -33.04 32.27 6.35
CA PHE A 28 -33.04 32.61 4.93
C PHE A 28 -31.79 32.03 4.24
N PRO A 29 -31.92 31.41 3.06
CA PRO A 29 -30.77 31.05 2.26
C PRO A 29 -30.11 32.34 1.79
N ILE A 30 -28.90 32.63 2.30
CA ILE A 30 -28.04 33.63 1.71
C ILE A 30 -27.66 33.06 0.34
N SER A 31 -28.25 33.63 -0.71
CA SER A 31 -27.88 33.37 -2.09
C SER A 31 -26.36 33.55 -2.23
N PRO A 32 -25.60 32.60 -2.80
CA PRO A 32 -24.19 32.82 -3.05
C PRO A 32 -24.07 33.99 -4.03
N ARG A 33 -23.55 35.11 -3.52
CA ARG A 33 -23.26 36.29 -4.34
C ARG A 33 -22.33 35.84 -5.46
N ALA A 34 -22.77 36.00 -6.71
CA ALA A 34 -21.94 35.77 -7.88
C ALA A 34 -20.61 36.53 -7.72
N PRO A 35 -19.46 35.93 -8.07
CA PRO A 35 -18.18 36.60 -7.97
C PRO A 35 -18.20 37.84 -8.86
N SER A 36 -17.92 39.00 -8.25
CA SER A 36 -17.81 40.27 -8.96
C SER A 36 -16.70 40.18 -10.02
N PRO A 37 -16.98 40.40 -11.32
CA PRO A 37 -15.96 40.42 -12.35
C PRO A 37 -15.26 41.79 -12.29
N GLY A 38 -14.16 41.88 -11.55
CA GLY A 38 -13.49 43.18 -11.42
C GLY A 38 -12.30 43.22 -10.47
N GLY A 39 -11.40 42.25 -10.53
CA GLY A 39 -10.11 42.33 -9.86
C GLY A 39 -9.03 41.79 -10.78
N LYS A 40 -8.24 42.67 -11.40
CA LYS A 40 -6.99 42.25 -12.07
C LYS A 40 -6.22 41.39 -11.06
N PRO A 41 -5.66 40.23 -11.43
CA PRO A 41 -4.88 39.42 -10.50
C PRO A 41 -3.72 40.30 -10.02
N LEU A 42 -3.82 40.77 -8.76
CA LEU A 42 -2.71 41.44 -8.12
C LEU A 42 -1.64 40.36 -7.98
N LEU A 43 -0.64 40.40 -8.85
CA LEU A 43 0.55 39.57 -8.73
C LEU A 43 1.08 39.78 -7.31
N LYS A 44 0.95 38.77 -6.46
CA LYS A 44 1.50 38.78 -5.11
C LYS A 44 3.02 38.86 -5.26
N GLN A 45 3.56 40.07 -5.29
CA GLN A 45 4.98 40.30 -5.26
C GLN A 45 5.51 39.67 -3.97
N THR A 46 6.30 38.62 -4.14
CA THR A 46 6.98 37.96 -3.02
C THR A 46 8.01 38.95 -2.49
N THR A 47 7.92 39.28 -1.20
CA THR A 47 8.82 40.26 -0.60
C THR A 47 10.25 39.72 -0.57
N ARG A 48 11.24 40.61 -0.60
CA ARG A 48 12.68 40.23 -0.52
C ARG A 48 12.97 39.32 0.69
N ALA A 49 12.29 39.55 1.81
CA ALA A 49 12.38 38.70 3.00
C ALA A 49 11.87 37.27 2.76
N GLN A 50 10.77 37.09 2.02
CA GLN A 50 10.28 35.76 1.64
C GLN A 50 11.20 35.05 0.65
N ILE A 51 11.85 35.79 -0.26
CA ILE A 51 12.85 35.22 -1.18
C ILE A 51 14.07 34.72 -0.38
N ILE A 52 14.61 35.54 0.53
CA ILE A 52 15.74 35.18 1.39
C ILE A 52 15.38 34.01 2.32
N ALA A 53 14.16 33.99 2.87
CA ALA A 53 13.69 32.90 3.71
C ALA A 53 13.56 31.58 2.93
N ARG A 54 13.17 31.64 1.64
CA ARG A 54 13.11 30.47 0.76
C ARG A 54 14.51 30.01 0.32
N SER A 55 15.42 30.94 0.05
CA SER A 55 16.79 30.60 -0.38
C SER A 55 17.65 30.02 0.75
N LYS A 56 17.30 30.31 2.02
CA LYS A 56 17.93 29.70 3.20
C LYS A 56 17.38 28.33 3.56
N ARG A 57 16.29 27.87 2.92
CA ARG A 57 15.85 26.49 3.10
C ARG A 57 16.86 25.60 2.39
N PRO A 58 17.35 24.53 3.05
CA PRO A 58 18.15 23.54 2.35
C PRO A 58 17.36 23.09 1.13
N ALA A 59 17.99 23.15 -0.04
CA ALA A 59 17.39 22.71 -1.27
C ALA A 59 17.10 21.21 -1.12
N ARG A 60 15.86 20.88 -0.77
CA ARG A 60 15.37 19.51 -0.87
C ARG A 60 15.40 19.22 -2.36
N ARG A 61 16.42 18.46 -2.80
CA ARG A 61 16.50 18.00 -4.20
C ARG A 61 15.12 17.50 -4.56
N ALA A 62 14.54 18.03 -5.63
CA ALA A 62 13.36 17.42 -6.21
C ALA A 62 13.72 15.94 -6.43
N ARG A 63 12.95 15.03 -5.82
CA ARG A 63 13.07 13.60 -6.11
C ARG A 63 13.05 13.48 -7.64
N ALA A 64 13.99 12.72 -8.20
CA ALA A 64 14.02 12.48 -9.64
C ALA A 64 12.61 12.03 -10.07
N SER A 65 12.16 12.48 -11.25
CA SER A 65 10.87 12.07 -11.79
C SER A 65 10.75 10.54 -11.71
N PRO A 66 9.60 9.98 -11.28
CA PRO A 66 9.46 8.55 -11.12
C PRO A 66 9.82 7.85 -12.43
N VAL A 67 10.84 7.00 -12.39
CA VAL A 67 11.10 6.07 -13.50
C VAL A 67 9.98 5.04 -13.44
N ALA A 68 9.29 4.81 -14.55
CA ALA A 68 8.28 3.76 -14.59
C ALA A 68 8.93 2.40 -14.28
N PRO A 69 8.34 1.59 -13.39
CA PRO A 69 8.85 0.24 -13.15
C PRO A 69 8.76 -0.60 -14.43
N PRO A 70 9.75 -1.47 -14.70
CA PRO A 70 9.68 -2.42 -15.80
C PRO A 70 8.55 -3.43 -15.59
N ASP A 71 7.84 -3.80 -16.66
CA ASP A 71 6.80 -4.82 -16.65
C ASP A 71 6.72 -5.49 -18.04
N PRO A 72 6.98 -6.80 -18.18
CA PRO A 72 7.41 -7.73 -17.13
C PRO A 72 8.91 -7.58 -16.78
N VAL A 73 9.33 -8.27 -15.73
CA VAL A 73 10.74 -8.45 -15.32
C VAL A 73 11.09 -9.93 -15.40
N TYR A 74 12.29 -10.25 -15.87
CA TYR A 74 12.69 -11.62 -16.17
C TYR A 74 13.73 -12.13 -15.17
N GLY A 75 13.38 -13.11 -14.35
CA GLY A 75 14.36 -13.93 -13.64
C GLY A 75 14.83 -15.10 -14.52
N PRO A 76 15.86 -15.86 -14.10
CA PRO A 76 16.25 -17.10 -14.78
C PRO A 76 15.06 -18.06 -14.97
N GLY A 77 14.61 -18.22 -16.22
CA GLY A 77 13.51 -19.12 -16.60
C GLY A 77 12.11 -18.72 -16.14
N VAL A 78 11.93 -17.51 -15.61
CA VAL A 78 10.64 -17.05 -15.03
C VAL A 78 10.39 -15.59 -15.39
N SER A 79 9.16 -15.27 -15.80
CA SER A 79 8.71 -13.90 -15.96
C SER A 79 7.81 -13.48 -14.79
N TYR A 80 7.98 -12.24 -14.33
CA TYR A 80 7.16 -11.63 -13.31
C TYR A 80 6.46 -10.39 -13.86
N GLY A 81 5.14 -10.32 -13.70
CA GLY A 81 4.30 -9.18 -14.05
C GLY A 81 4.09 -8.26 -12.86
N LEU A 82 4.11 -6.96 -13.09
CA LEU A 82 3.80 -5.95 -12.08
C LEU A 82 2.30 -6.02 -11.75
N TYR A 83 1.97 -6.16 -10.46
CA TYR A 83 0.56 -6.15 -10.01
C TYR A 83 0.28 -5.05 -8.98
N TYR A 84 1.32 -4.43 -8.40
CA TYR A 84 1.19 -3.32 -7.46
C TYR A 84 2.27 -2.28 -7.67
N SER A 85 1.89 -0.99 -7.61
CA SER A 85 2.79 0.16 -7.58
C SER A 85 2.23 1.23 -6.66
N GLY A 86 2.98 1.64 -5.65
CA GLY A 86 2.51 2.56 -4.64
C GLY A 86 3.62 3.17 -3.78
N SER A 87 3.22 3.63 -2.60
CA SER A 87 4.10 4.26 -1.61
C SER A 87 3.50 4.13 -0.23
N GLY A 88 4.33 4.01 0.80
CA GLY A 88 3.90 4.07 2.20
C GLY A 88 3.24 2.80 2.75
N MET A 89 2.96 1.82 1.88
CA MET A 89 2.28 0.58 2.21
C MET A 89 3.08 -0.58 1.65
N ILE A 90 3.47 -1.51 2.51
CA ILE A 90 4.16 -2.75 2.16
C ILE A 90 3.28 -3.95 2.48
N GLU A 91 3.62 -5.06 1.86
CA GLU A 91 2.96 -6.34 1.96
C GLU A 91 3.14 -6.97 3.35
N THR A 92 2.06 -7.52 3.91
CA THR A 92 2.12 -8.30 5.17
C THR A 92 2.81 -9.63 4.96
N ASP A 93 3.80 -9.91 5.79
CA ASP A 93 4.37 -11.26 5.93
C ASP A 93 4.58 -11.68 7.40
N GLY A 94 3.73 -11.19 8.29
CA GLY A 94 3.83 -11.55 9.69
C GLY A 94 2.87 -12.67 10.05
N VAL A 95 3.38 -13.86 10.37
CA VAL A 95 3.10 -14.31 11.74
C VAL A 95 3.95 -13.39 12.60
N HIS A 96 3.35 -12.36 13.21
CA HIS A 96 4.03 -11.73 14.33
C HIS A 96 4.10 -12.77 15.45
N TYR A 97 5.28 -13.35 15.69
CA TYR A 97 5.55 -13.88 17.02
C TYR A 97 5.56 -12.67 17.95
N ALA A 98 4.40 -12.37 18.54
CA ALA A 98 4.34 -11.50 19.70
C ALA A 98 5.16 -12.18 20.80
N PRO A 99 6.25 -11.58 21.30
CA PRO A 99 6.77 -12.02 22.57
C PRO A 99 5.70 -11.64 23.60
N THR A 100 5.07 -12.64 24.19
CA THR A 100 4.18 -12.54 25.36
C THR A 100 2.84 -11.79 25.15
N LEU A 101 1.76 -12.51 24.84
CA LEU A 101 0.47 -12.52 25.58
C LEU A 101 -0.60 -13.29 24.79
N ASP A 102 -1.43 -14.05 25.50
CA ASP A 102 -2.54 -14.93 25.07
C ASP A 102 -3.68 -14.25 24.27
N VAL A 103 -3.39 -13.53 23.20
CA VAL A 103 -4.42 -13.03 22.26
C VAL A 103 -3.97 -13.35 20.84
N ALA A 104 -4.55 -14.41 20.27
CA ALA A 104 -4.44 -14.71 18.85
C ALA A 104 -5.16 -13.60 18.06
N ILE A 105 -4.43 -12.56 17.67
CA ILE A 105 -4.84 -11.70 16.56
C ILE A 105 -4.76 -12.60 15.33
N THR A 106 -5.89 -12.86 14.68
CA THR A 106 -5.95 -13.54 13.38
C THR A 106 -5.28 -12.64 12.35
N ILE A 107 -3.96 -12.66 12.30
CA ILE A 107 -3.22 -12.16 11.15
C ILE A 107 -3.53 -13.19 10.06
N VAL A 108 -4.06 -12.72 8.93
CA VAL A 108 -4.20 -13.54 7.73
C VAL A 108 -2.85 -13.46 7.04
N PRO A 109 -1.91 -14.40 7.28
CA PRO A 109 -0.65 -14.35 6.58
C PRO A 109 -0.95 -14.46 5.09
N HIS A 110 -0.35 -13.57 4.30
CA HIS A 110 -0.41 -13.60 2.84
C HIS A 110 -0.09 -14.98 2.28
N CYS A 111 0.84 -15.64 2.94
CA CYS A 111 1.21 -16.98 2.65
C CYS A 111 0.58 -17.88 3.72
N ASN A 112 -0.17 -18.90 3.28
CA ASN A 112 -0.05 -20.20 3.92
C ASN A 112 1.44 -20.56 3.81
N ASN A 113 2.25 -20.09 4.76
CA ASN A 113 3.66 -20.39 4.84
C ASN A 113 3.70 -21.90 4.97
N GLN A 114 3.96 -22.59 3.84
CA GLN A 114 4.44 -23.95 3.95
C GLN A 114 5.61 -23.85 4.91
N ALA A 115 5.56 -24.57 6.03
CA ALA A 115 6.49 -24.37 7.15
C ALA A 115 7.98 -24.41 6.73
N ASN A 116 8.26 -24.94 5.54
CA ASN A 116 9.59 -25.10 4.97
C ASN A 116 9.95 -24.05 3.89
N ARG A 117 9.10 -23.05 3.63
CA ARG A 117 9.30 -22.03 2.58
C ARG A 117 8.87 -20.63 3.07
N PRO A 118 9.55 -20.08 4.10
CA PRO A 118 9.28 -18.73 4.59
C PRO A 118 9.72 -17.68 3.56
N PRO A 119 9.17 -16.46 3.60
CA PRO A 119 9.64 -15.43 2.70
C PRO A 119 11.06 -15.00 3.01
N VAL A 120 11.76 -14.59 1.97
CA VAL A 120 13.19 -14.28 2.03
C VAL A 120 13.37 -12.80 1.74
N THR A 121 13.92 -12.07 2.70
CA THR A 121 14.21 -10.64 2.55
C THR A 121 15.70 -10.39 2.38
N ILE A 122 16.06 -9.61 1.37
CA ILE A 122 17.41 -9.11 1.14
C ILE A 122 17.37 -7.59 0.93
N GLN A 123 18.55 -6.97 1.02
CA GLN A 123 18.70 -5.53 0.83
C GLN A 123 19.75 -5.24 -0.24
N PHE A 124 19.47 -4.22 -1.06
CA PHE A 124 20.43 -3.61 -1.98
C PHE A 124 20.72 -2.18 -1.54
N SER A 125 21.90 -1.67 -1.87
CA SER A 125 22.26 -0.27 -1.59
C SER A 125 21.23 0.69 -2.17
N GLY A 126 20.90 1.77 -1.45
CA GLY A 126 20.00 2.81 -1.93
C GLY A 126 20.51 3.57 -3.16
N ASP A 127 21.81 3.54 -3.41
CA ASP A 127 22.40 4.10 -4.64
C ASP A 127 22.11 3.25 -5.89
N THR A 128 21.58 2.03 -5.70
CA THR A 128 21.21 1.14 -6.82
C THR A 128 20.08 1.76 -7.62
N PRO A 129 20.19 1.87 -8.96
CA PRO A 129 19.09 2.34 -9.79
C PRO A 129 17.85 1.46 -9.64
N GLN A 130 16.65 2.06 -9.63
CA GLN A 130 15.38 1.37 -9.44
C GLN A 130 15.24 0.11 -10.30
N ASN A 131 15.42 0.22 -11.61
CA ASN A 131 15.23 -0.92 -12.53
C ASN A 131 16.28 -2.02 -12.29
N THR A 132 17.49 -1.63 -11.87
CA THR A 132 18.54 -2.58 -11.49
C THR A 132 18.16 -3.31 -10.21
N ALA A 133 17.66 -2.61 -9.19
CA ALA A 133 17.23 -3.22 -7.94
C ALA A 133 16.04 -4.18 -8.15
N ILE A 134 15.08 -3.79 -9.00
CA ILE A 134 13.93 -4.64 -9.39
C ILE A 134 14.43 -5.91 -10.10
N GLN A 135 15.34 -5.76 -11.07
CA GLN A 135 15.90 -6.90 -11.79
C GLN A 135 16.71 -7.84 -10.87
N GLN A 136 17.48 -7.28 -9.93
CA GLN A 136 18.20 -8.08 -8.93
C GLN A 136 17.25 -8.82 -8.00
N CYS A 137 16.12 -8.21 -7.63
CA CYS A 137 15.08 -8.86 -6.83
C CYS A 137 14.42 -10.02 -7.59
N ALA A 138 14.11 -9.84 -8.88
CA ALA A 138 13.58 -10.92 -9.72
C ALA A 138 14.58 -12.09 -9.87
N ASN A 139 15.87 -11.78 -10.06
CA ASN A 139 16.93 -12.79 -10.12
C ASN A 139 17.05 -13.54 -8.78
N GLN A 140 16.99 -12.82 -7.66
CA GLN A 140 16.99 -13.42 -6.33
C GLN A 140 15.81 -14.38 -6.17
N ALA A 141 14.59 -13.92 -6.42
CA ALA A 141 13.37 -14.73 -6.25
C ALA A 141 13.45 -16.03 -7.08
N ALA A 142 13.88 -15.94 -8.34
CA ALA A 142 14.04 -17.10 -9.21
C ALA A 142 15.21 -18.02 -8.82
N SER A 143 16.23 -17.51 -8.12
CA SER A 143 17.37 -18.31 -7.65
C SER A 143 17.07 -19.17 -6.41
N LEU A 144 16.00 -18.84 -5.68
CA LEU A 144 15.61 -19.57 -4.48
C LEU A 144 15.13 -20.98 -4.84
N SER A 145 15.50 -21.96 -4.01
CA SER A 145 15.19 -23.36 -4.25
C SER A 145 13.66 -23.60 -4.23
N GLY A 146 13.12 -24.08 -5.34
CA GLY A 146 11.68 -24.31 -5.55
C GLY A 146 10.91 -23.01 -5.80
N THR A 147 11.30 -22.28 -6.83
CA THR A 147 10.64 -21.13 -7.49
C THR A 147 9.71 -20.30 -6.60
N TYR A 148 10.22 -19.15 -6.14
CA TYR A 148 9.38 -18.16 -5.47
C TYR A 148 8.59 -17.39 -6.52
N TYR A 149 7.27 -17.48 -6.45
CA TYR A 149 6.39 -17.00 -7.53
C TYR A 149 6.00 -15.52 -7.39
N SER A 150 6.36 -14.83 -6.31
CA SER A 150 6.15 -13.39 -6.23
C SER A 150 7.22 -12.70 -5.39
N PHE A 151 7.32 -11.39 -5.54
CA PHE A 151 8.18 -10.58 -4.69
C PHE A 151 7.64 -9.15 -4.56
N GLN A 152 7.90 -8.56 -3.41
CA GLN A 152 7.80 -7.13 -3.18
C GLN A 152 9.19 -6.51 -3.23
N ILE A 153 9.28 -5.29 -3.78
CA ILE A 153 10.46 -4.45 -3.62
C ILE A 153 10.07 -3.00 -3.30
N TYR A 154 10.74 -2.38 -2.34
CA TYR A 154 10.55 -0.98 -2.01
C TYR A 154 11.84 -0.26 -1.65
N TYR A 155 11.89 1.05 -1.87
CA TYR A 155 12.98 1.90 -1.41
C TYR A 155 12.68 2.44 -0.03
N ASP A 156 13.51 2.15 0.96
CA ASP A 156 13.37 2.66 2.32
C ASP A 156 14.32 3.84 2.53
N GLU A 157 13.78 5.05 2.65
CA GLU A 157 14.57 6.27 2.90
C GLU A 157 15.24 6.26 4.27
N THR A 158 14.66 5.57 5.25
CA THR A 158 15.15 5.57 6.62
C THR A 158 14.82 4.21 7.25
N PRO A 159 15.65 3.18 6.97
CA PRO A 159 15.46 1.87 7.55
C PRO A 159 15.37 1.95 9.07
N SER A 160 14.53 1.10 9.68
CA SER A 160 14.16 1.13 11.11
C SER A 160 15.31 0.92 12.11
N GLY A 161 16.57 0.96 11.67
CA GLY A 161 17.78 0.91 12.49
C GLY A 161 18.74 2.10 12.29
N GLY A 162 18.30 3.18 11.60
CA GLY A 162 19.13 4.36 11.37
C GLY A 162 20.26 4.16 10.35
N GLY A 163 20.15 3.14 9.50
CA GLY A 163 21.08 2.88 8.41
C GLY A 163 20.86 3.79 7.20
N ASP A 164 21.75 3.67 6.21
CA ASP A 164 21.60 4.34 4.93
C ASP A 164 20.37 3.83 4.19
N ALA A 165 19.82 4.67 3.30
CA ALA A 165 18.69 4.29 2.48
C ALA A 165 19.00 3.02 1.66
N ALA A 166 18.01 2.15 1.48
CA ALA A 166 18.20 0.85 0.87
C ALA A 166 16.98 0.41 0.08
N TRP A 167 17.19 -0.40 -0.96
CA TRP A 167 16.12 -1.18 -1.55
C TRP A 167 15.92 -2.45 -0.74
N VAL A 168 14.69 -2.68 -0.26
CA VAL A 168 14.30 -3.90 0.45
C VAL A 168 13.49 -4.76 -0.51
N CYS A 169 13.96 -5.97 -0.73
CA CYS A 169 13.32 -6.98 -1.58
C CYS A 169 12.89 -8.15 -0.71
N THR A 170 11.62 -8.52 -0.77
CA THR A 170 11.06 -9.70 -0.10
C THR A 170 10.46 -10.63 -1.13
N SER A 171 10.98 -11.85 -1.23
CA SER A 171 10.47 -12.88 -2.14
C SER A 171 9.51 -13.79 -1.39
N TYR A 172 8.38 -14.11 -2.00
CA TYR A 172 7.35 -14.99 -1.47
C TYR A 172 7.24 -16.26 -2.30
N TYR A 173 7.08 -17.40 -1.61
CA TYR A 173 6.95 -18.68 -2.30
C TYR A 173 5.67 -18.72 -3.13
N ASN A 174 4.55 -18.22 -2.60
CA ASN A 174 3.27 -18.23 -3.30
C ASN A 174 3.19 -17.10 -4.34
N GLY A 175 2.50 -17.36 -5.45
CA GLY A 175 2.11 -16.31 -6.38
C GLY A 175 0.84 -15.63 -5.88
N ASN A 176 0.81 -14.30 -5.88
CA ASN A 176 -0.38 -13.54 -5.56
C ASN A 176 -0.46 -12.27 -6.41
N THR A 177 -1.68 -11.85 -6.73
CA THR A 177 -1.97 -10.60 -7.43
C THR A 177 -2.97 -9.74 -6.68
N ASP A 178 -3.44 -10.17 -5.50
CA ASP A 178 -4.33 -9.38 -4.66
C ASP A 178 -3.55 -8.24 -3.99
N THR A 179 -3.88 -7.00 -4.34
CA THR A 179 -3.28 -5.80 -3.77
C THR A 179 -3.69 -5.53 -2.32
N SER A 180 -4.72 -6.21 -1.81
CA SER A 180 -5.22 -6.02 -0.43
C SER A 180 -4.18 -6.36 0.64
N TYR A 181 -3.17 -7.15 0.28
CA TYR A 181 -2.07 -7.52 1.16
C TYR A 181 -1.03 -6.42 1.38
N PHE A 182 -1.03 -5.35 0.57
CA PHE A 182 -0.24 -4.13 0.83
C PHE A 182 -0.92 -3.27 1.89
N ASN A 183 -0.92 -3.76 3.12
CA ASN A 183 -1.68 -3.21 4.24
C ASN A 183 -0.81 -2.87 5.46
N VAL A 184 0.50 -3.12 5.43
CA VAL A 184 1.43 -2.71 6.48
C VAL A 184 1.95 -1.32 6.19
N GLN A 185 1.68 -0.39 7.10
CA GLN A 185 2.13 0.98 6.94
C GLN A 185 3.65 1.09 7.16
N ARG A 186 4.36 1.63 6.17
CA ARG A 186 5.78 2.00 6.23
C ARG A 186 6.00 3.32 5.53
N THR A 187 5.89 4.42 6.26
CA THR A 187 5.89 5.79 5.71
C THR A 187 7.18 6.17 4.98
N THR A 188 8.29 5.50 5.27
CA THR A 188 9.60 5.68 4.63
C THR A 188 9.78 4.87 3.35
N ALA A 189 8.87 3.93 3.07
CA ALA A 189 8.91 3.09 1.88
C ALA A 189 8.34 3.82 0.66
N SER A 190 9.19 4.28 -0.25
CA SER A 190 8.78 4.98 -1.47
C SER A 190 9.89 5.03 -2.52
N PRO A 191 9.71 4.42 -3.71
CA PRO A 191 8.50 3.71 -4.18
C PRO A 191 8.36 2.28 -3.63
N VAL A 192 7.17 1.68 -3.78
CA VAL A 192 6.87 0.27 -3.47
C VAL A 192 6.30 -0.41 -4.71
N TYR A 193 6.75 -1.63 -5.01
CA TYR A 193 6.29 -2.45 -6.13
C TYR A 193 6.03 -3.89 -5.70
N GLY A 194 5.01 -4.49 -6.31
CA GLY A 194 4.69 -5.92 -6.18
C GLY A 194 4.70 -6.60 -7.54
N TYR A 195 5.40 -7.73 -7.62
CA TYR A 195 5.54 -8.54 -8.81
C TYR A 195 5.10 -9.97 -8.55
N SER A 196 4.45 -10.59 -9.52
CA SER A 196 3.94 -11.95 -9.43
C SER A 196 4.21 -12.72 -10.71
N PHE A 197 4.32 -14.04 -10.60
CA PHE A 197 4.59 -14.94 -11.70
C PHE A 197 3.59 -14.71 -12.84
N ASN A 198 4.12 -14.50 -14.05
CA ASN A 198 3.33 -14.24 -15.26
C ASN A 198 3.55 -15.30 -16.36
N GLY A 199 4.34 -16.34 -16.08
CA GLY A 199 4.66 -17.42 -17.02
C GLY A 199 6.16 -17.69 -17.13
N ASP A 200 6.51 -18.72 -17.91
CA ASP A 200 7.90 -19.02 -18.25
C ASP A 200 8.46 -17.93 -19.18
N ALA A 201 9.74 -17.59 -18.99
CA ALA A 201 10.45 -16.54 -19.76
C ALA A 201 11.10 -17.07 -21.03
#